data_AF-X8AMN9-F1
#
_entry.id   AF-X8AMN9-F1
#
_cell.length_a   1.000
_cell.length_b   1.000
_cell.length_c   1.000
_cell.angle_alpha   90.00
_cell.angle_beta   90.00
_cell.angle_gamma   90.00
#
_symmetry.space_group_name_H-M   'P 1'
#
loop_
_entity.id
_entity.type
_entity.pdbx_description
1 polymer ?
#
loop_
_entity_poly.entity_id
_entity_poly.type
_entity_poly.pdbx_seq_one_letter_code
_entity_poly.pdbx_strand_id
1 'polypeptide(L)' 'MAREHNNAQLIGIGGRMHTVSEALAIVDAFLTAQWSKAERHQRRIDILDEYERTHEAPPVPGAKPSTAG' A
#
# COMPACT_ATOMS: atom_id res chain seq x y z
N MET A 1 1.00 -5.01 9.14
CA MET A 1 0.82 -3.71 8.46
C MET A 1 1.06 -3.75 6.94
N ALA A 2 2.30 -3.85 6.43
CA ALA A 2 2.56 -3.80 4.98
C ALA A 2 1.83 -4.92 4.22
N ARG A 3 2.05 -6.18 4.62
CA ARG A 3 1.37 -7.34 4.03
C ARG A 3 -0.12 -7.39 4.40
N GLU A 4 -0.44 -7.15 5.68
CA GLU A 4 -1.82 -7.23 6.19
C GLU A 4 -2.79 -6.21 5.60
N HIS A 5 -2.37 -4.96 5.35
CA HIS A 5 -3.27 -3.86 4.95
C HIS A 5 -3.08 -3.40 3.51
N ASN A 6 -1.87 -3.53 2.96
CA ASN A 6 -1.59 -3.09 1.59
C ASN A 6 -1.44 -4.27 0.62
N ASN A 7 -1.55 -5.51 1.12
CA ASN A 7 -1.22 -6.72 0.36
C ASN A 7 0.15 -6.63 -0.36
N ALA A 8 1.10 -5.89 0.23
CA ALA A 8 2.37 -5.58 -0.42
C ALA A 8 3.09 -6.89 -0.80
N GLN A 9 3.50 -7.00 -2.06
CA GLN A 9 4.22 -8.16 -2.58
C GLN A 9 5.74 -8.02 -2.38
N LEU A 10 6.23 -6.79 -2.23
CA LEU A 10 7.62 -6.45 -1.99
C LEU A 10 7.74 -5.50 -0.80
N ILE A 11 8.90 -5.53 -0.17
CA ILE A 11 9.36 -4.52 0.79
C ILE A 11 10.78 -4.08 0.43
N GLY A 12 11.07 -2.80 0.61
CA GLY A 12 12.43 -2.27 0.59
C GLY A 12 12.97 -2.15 2.01
N ILE A 13 14.21 -2.57 2.23
CA ILE A 13 14.92 -2.40 3.50
C ILE A 13 16.20 -1.61 3.25
N GLY A 14 16.41 -0.52 3.99
CA GLY A 14 17.60 0.30 3.87
C GLY A 14 18.81 -0.34 4.55
N GLY A 15 19.80 -0.79 3.78
CA GLY A 15 20.97 -1.52 4.31
C GLY A 15 21.90 -0.73 5.25
N ARG A 16 21.70 0.59 5.39
CA ARG A 16 22.44 1.46 6.34
C ARG A 16 21.59 1.89 7.55
N MET A 17 20.34 1.44 7.63
CA MET A 17 19.35 1.92 8.60
C MET A 17 19.11 0.95 9.75
N HIS A 18 19.61 -0.28 9.63
CA HIS A 18 19.36 -1.36 10.57
C HIS A 18 20.63 -2.17 10.80
N THR A 19 20.76 -2.71 12.01
CA THR A 19 21.63 -3.86 12.23
C THR A 19 21.12 -5.06 11.41
N VAL A 20 22.00 -6.05 11.19
CA VAL A 20 21.61 -7.27 10.45
C VAL A 20 20.46 -7.99 11.16
N SER A 21 20.50 -8.10 12.49
CA SER A 21 19.45 -8.76 13.28
C SER A 21 18.09 -8.08 13.15
N GLU A 22 18.05 -6.75 13.17
CA GLU A 22 16.81 -5.99 12.98
C GLU A 22 16.26 -6.17 11.56
N ALA A 23 17.14 -6.13 10.55
CA ALA A 23 16.75 -6.37 9.17
C ALA A 23 16.16 -7.77 8.97
N LEU A 24 16.74 -8.80 9.59
CA LEU A 24 16.21 -10.17 9.55
C LEU A 24 14.84 -10.26 10.25
N ALA A 25 14.67 -9.62 11.40
CA ALA A 25 13.37 -9.59 12.08
C ALA A 25 12.28 -8.90 11.24
N ILE A 26 12.63 -7.86 10.47
CA ILE A 26 11.72 -7.23 9.51
C ILE A 26 11.35 -8.20 8.38
N VAL A 27 12.32 -8.94 7.83
CA VAL A 27 12.09 -9.95 6.78
C VAL A 27 11.16 -11.05 7.31
N ASP A 28 11.43 -11.58 8.49
CA ASP A 28 10.62 -12.64 9.10
C ASP A 28 9.18 -12.17 9.33
N ALA A 29 8.99 -10.96 9.87
CA ALA A 29 7.67 -10.38 10.05
C ALA A 29 6.93 -10.19 8.73
N PHE A 30 7.62 -9.80 7.65
CA PHE A 30 7.00 -9.62 6.34
C PHE A 30 6.59 -10.94 5.68
N LEU A 31 7.46 -11.96 5.73
CA LEU A 31 7.20 -13.27 5.11
C LEU A 31 6.10 -14.06 5.84
N THR A 32 6.01 -13.91 7.16
CA THR A 32 5.02 -14.64 7.98
C THR A 32 3.65 -13.96 8.01
N ALA A 33 3.61 -12.63 7.90
CA ALA A 33 2.36 -11.88 7.90
C ALA A 33 1.42 -12.31 6.76
N GLN A 34 0.14 -12.41 7.06
CA GLN A 34 -0.88 -12.78 6.08
C GLN A 34 -1.66 -11.56 5.61
N TRP A 35 -2.07 -11.55 4.35
CA TRP A 35 -3.00 -10.56 3.83
C TRP A 35 -4.35 -10.69 4.56
N SER A 36 -4.85 -9.59 5.13
CA SER A 36 -6.06 -9.61 5.96
C SER A 36 -7.35 -9.87 5.17
N LYS A 37 -7.35 -9.64 3.85
CA LYS A 37 -8.52 -9.72 2.96
C LYS A 37 -9.71 -8.86 3.38
N ALA A 38 -9.54 -7.88 4.28
CA ALA A 38 -10.64 -7.04 4.69
C ALA A 38 -11.10 -6.13 3.54
N GLU A 39 -12.41 -6.04 3.34
CA GLU A 39 -13.03 -5.32 2.21
C GLU A 39 -12.52 -3.88 2.07
N ARG A 40 -12.37 -3.15 3.20
CA ARG A 40 -11.85 -1.77 3.19
C ARG A 40 -10.44 -1.65 2.57
N HIS A 41 -9.62 -2.69 2.71
CA HIS A 41 -8.26 -2.71 2.21
C HIS A 41 -8.24 -3.11 0.74
N GLN A 42 -9.03 -4.12 0.36
CA GLN A 42 -9.21 -4.49 -1.05
C GLN A 42 -9.72 -3.31 -1.88
N ARG A 43 -10.78 -2.63 -1.42
CA ARG A 43 -11.33 -1.45 -2.10
C ARG A 43 -10.28 -0.35 -2.33
N ARG A 44 -9.33 -0.16 -1.40
CA ARG A 44 -8.26 0.84 -1.56
C ARG A 44 -7.21 0.41 -2.59
N ILE A 45 -6.88 -0.89 -2.62
CA ILE A 45 -6.01 -1.48 -3.64
C ILE A 45 -6.67 -1.32 -5.01
N ASP A 46 -7.94 -1.70 -5.14
CA ASP A 46 -8.68 -1.62 -6.41
C ASP A 46 -8.74 -0.18 -6.98
N ILE A 47 -8.89 0.84 -6.11
CA ILE A 47 -8.84 2.25 -6.52
C ILE A 47 -7.48 2.60 -7.13
N LEU A 48 -6.39 2.10 -6.55
CA LEU A 48 -5.04 2.38 -7.05
C LEU A 48 -4.76 1.59 -8.33
N ASP A 49 -5.14 0.31 -8.38
CA ASP A 49 -4.99 -0.54 -9.57
C ASP A 49 -5.74 0.06 -10.78
N GLU A 50 -6.95 0.59 -10.54
CA GLU A 50 -7.74 1.27 -11.57
C GLU A 50 -7.10 2.58 -12.04
N TYR A 51 -6.53 3.34 -11.11
CA TYR A 51 -5.75 4.53 -11.45
C TYR A 51 -4.49 4.18 -12.25
N GLU A 52 -3.75 3.12 -11.91
CA GLU A 52 -2.59 2.68 -12.69
C GLU A 52 -2.99 2.24 -14.11
N ARG A 53 -4.14 1.59 -14.24
CA ARG A 53 -4.68 1.13 -15.53
C ARG A 53 -5.11 2.27 -16.45
N THR A 54 -5.74 3.31 -15.90
CA THR A 54 -6.41 4.36 -16.68
C THR A 54 -5.69 5.70 -16.64
N HIS A 55 -4.88 5.95 -15.62
CA HIS A 55 -4.35 7.26 -15.22
C HIS A 55 -5.43 8.33 -14.96
N GLU A 56 -6.69 7.93 -14.78
CA GLU A 56 -7.77 8.83 -14.41
C GLU A 56 -7.84 8.92 -12.88
N ALA A 57 -7.55 10.10 -12.34
CA ALA A 57 -7.58 10.31 -10.90
C ALA A 57 -8.98 10.03 -10.32
N PRO A 58 -9.10 9.19 -9.27
CA PRO A 58 -10.39 8.92 -8.65
C PRO A 58 -10.93 10.21 -8.01
N PRO A 59 -12.26 10.38 -7.95
CA PRO A 59 -12.85 11.56 -7.34
C PRO A 59 -12.48 11.65 -5.86
N VAL A 60 -12.04 12.82 -5.43
CA VAL A 60 -11.74 13.10 -4.02
C VAL A 60 -13.04 13.39 -3.27
N PRO A 61 -13.41 12.61 -2.22
CA PRO A 61 -14.62 12.85 -1.47
C PRO A 61 -14.67 14.28 -0.89
N GLY A 62 -15.76 15.00 -1.16
CA GLY A 62 -15.95 16.37 -0.67
C GLY A 62 -15.24 17.46 -1.49
N ALA A 63 -14.55 17.11 -2.58
CA ALA A 63 -14.03 18.11 -3.50
C ALA A 63 -15.19 18.86 -4.20
N LYS A 64 -15.14 20.20 -4.16
CA LYS A 64 -16.01 21.02 -5.01
C LYS A 64 -15.52 20.93 -6.46
N PRO A 65 -16.41 20.88 -7.46
CA PRO A 65 -15.98 20.92 -8.86
C PRO A 65 -15.15 22.18 -9.11
N SER A 66 -14.04 22.01 -9.83
CA SER A 66 -13.21 23.13 -10.26
C SER A 66 -14.06 24.10 -11.07
N THR A 67 -14.26 25.32 -10.57
CA THR A 67 -14.76 26.43 -11.37
C THR A 67 -13.62 26.89 -12.28
N ALA A 68 -13.38 26.14 -13.37
CA ALA A 68 -12.56 26.66 -14.45
C ALA A 68 -13.38 27.73 -15.18
N GLY A 69 -12.95 28.99 -15.04
CA GLY A 69 -13.44 30.12 -15.83
C GLY A 69 -12.75 30.23 -17.18
#